data_AF-A0A351KH80-F1
#
_entry.id   AF-A0A351KH80-F1
#
_cell.length_a   1.000
_cell.length_b   1.000
_cell.length_c   1.000
_cell.angle_alpha   90.00
_cell.angle_beta   90.00
_cell.angle_gamma   90.00
#
_symmetry.space_group_name_H-M   'P 1'
#
loop_
_entity.id
_entity.type
_entity.pdbx_description
1 polymer ?
#
loop_
_entity_poly.entity_id
_entity_poly.type
_entity_poly.pdbx_seq_one_letter_code
_entity_poly.pdbx_strand_id
1 'polypeptide(L)'
;MKLDKSYVPKILKKSFSFLIAGAIVTGVTLIMPNSYSIFTKKYETLGNVSAISKNELIEDFKVVNDGIPTIKIKKTKDLGYDPIVYFSVEGEAASYILHIQPVKLVDDSQYYNVPINVNVNLYQVIDLLKNYKQDCVPGKIRLKYLNEFIDEEAELKLSKSYLISKYLEEAGLLNSSSINLDNPDIIIKNILIQSASQVPWEQVNTENDKNINKGITSSNESYNNPINPLSLTEEQRRMIDAVTPGMFSHINILNNTINNYASLLNDKTKEIKELNDSIAEKNNQIELYESEIKKLQETNIALTNTIDSLYKENSGLAAEKQGLEISLDSLSKENNELKEKINELNSIVDELTKQVSTSNPQTDQPPSN
;
A
#
# COMPACT_ATOMS: atom_id res chain seq x y z
N MET A 1 -63.03 39.20 -66.35
CA MET A 1 -63.84 39.32 -65.11
C MET A 1 -63.51 40.68 -64.49
N LYS A 2 -64.41 41.67 -64.55
CA LYS A 2 -64.12 43.04 -64.11
C LYS A 2 -64.26 43.13 -62.59
N LEU A 3 -63.16 43.38 -61.85
CA LEU A 3 -63.26 43.71 -60.43
C LEU A 3 -63.93 45.08 -60.28
N ASP A 4 -65.04 45.10 -59.53
CA ASP A 4 -65.83 46.30 -59.31
C ASP A 4 -65.08 47.29 -58.40
N LYS A 5 -64.89 48.53 -58.90
CA LYS A 5 -64.14 49.60 -58.22
C LYS A 5 -64.87 50.16 -56.97
N SER A 6 -66.05 49.64 -56.66
CA SER A 6 -66.90 50.02 -55.51
C SER A 6 -66.34 49.67 -54.12
N TYR A 7 -65.49 48.64 -53.99
CA TYR A 7 -65.10 48.10 -52.67
C TYR A 7 -63.90 48.76 -51.98
N VAL A 8 -62.92 49.27 -52.74
CA VAL A 8 -61.68 49.85 -52.20
C VAL A 8 -61.90 51.01 -51.20
N PRO A 9 -62.76 52.02 -51.46
CA PRO A 9 -62.94 53.14 -50.52
C PRO A 9 -63.62 52.76 -49.19
N LYS A 10 -64.40 51.66 -49.16
CA LYS A 10 -65.04 51.18 -47.92
C LYS A 10 -64.04 50.52 -46.96
N ILE A 11 -63.04 49.82 -47.49
CA ILE A 11 -61.99 49.18 -46.67
C ILE A 11 -61.07 50.25 -46.08
N LEU A 12 -60.62 51.21 -46.89
CA LEU A 12 -59.78 52.33 -46.44
C LEU A 12 -60.44 53.18 -45.34
N LYS A 13 -61.75 53.46 -45.43
CA LYS A 13 -62.47 54.16 -44.35
C LYS A 13 -62.49 53.39 -43.03
N LYS A 14 -62.64 52.06 -43.08
CA LYS A 14 -62.63 51.23 -41.86
C LYS A 14 -61.25 51.21 -41.20
N SER A 15 -60.17 50.95 -41.96
CA SER A 15 -58.81 50.94 -41.38
C SER A 15 -58.40 52.31 -40.85
N PHE A 16 -58.78 53.41 -41.50
CA PHE A 16 -58.51 54.76 -40.98
C PHE A 16 -59.27 55.04 -39.66
N SER A 17 -60.51 54.58 -39.51
CA SER A 17 -61.25 54.72 -38.23
C SER A 17 -60.63 53.94 -37.07
N PHE A 18 -60.05 52.76 -37.31
CA PHE A 18 -59.33 52.01 -36.28
C PHE A 18 -58.00 52.67 -35.88
N LEU A 19 -57.28 53.29 -36.83
CA LEU A 19 -56.06 54.06 -36.53
C LEU A 19 -56.35 55.29 -35.66
N ILE A 20 -57.43 56.03 -35.96
CA ILE A 20 -57.84 57.19 -35.14
C ILE A 20 -58.26 56.73 -33.73
N ALA A 21 -59.05 55.65 -33.62
CA ALA A 21 -59.45 55.11 -32.32
C ALA A 21 -58.24 54.68 -31.48
N GLY A 22 -57.26 54.01 -32.09
CA GLY A 22 -56.00 53.64 -31.45
C GLY A 22 -55.23 54.88 -30.95
N ALA A 23 -55.02 55.88 -31.81
CA ALA A 23 -54.31 57.11 -31.45
C ALA A 23 -54.99 57.89 -30.31
N ILE A 24 -56.33 57.92 -30.26
CA ILE A 24 -57.08 58.54 -29.15
C ILE A 24 -56.87 57.77 -27.85
N VAL A 25 -56.93 56.42 -27.87
CA VAL A 25 -56.67 55.61 -26.66
C VAL A 25 -55.25 55.82 -26.15
N THR A 26 -54.24 55.79 -27.02
CA THR A 26 -52.84 56.04 -26.63
C THR A 26 -52.63 57.46 -26.11
N GLY A 27 -53.29 58.46 -26.72
CA GLY A 27 -53.27 59.85 -26.26
C GLY A 27 -53.86 60.01 -24.86
N VAL A 28 -55.02 59.40 -24.58
CA VAL A 28 -55.67 59.43 -23.25
C VAL A 28 -54.76 58.78 -22.19
N THR A 29 -54.09 57.67 -22.50
CA THR A 29 -53.15 57.04 -21.55
C THR A 29 -51.90 57.87 -21.25
N LEU A 30 -51.45 58.72 -22.19
CA LEU A 30 -50.27 59.59 -22.00
C LEU A 30 -50.62 60.92 -21.29
N ILE A 31 -51.88 61.34 -21.31
CA ILE A 31 -52.34 62.61 -20.70
C ILE A 31 -52.75 62.43 -19.21
N MET A 32 -52.65 61.22 -18.65
CA MET A 32 -52.86 60.94 -17.22
C MET A 32 -51.58 60.45 -16.50
N PRO A 33 -50.66 61.37 -16.10
CA PRO A 33 -49.46 60.98 -15.35
C PRO A 33 -49.70 60.38 -13.95
N ASN A 34 -50.92 60.52 -13.40
CA ASN A 34 -51.22 60.29 -11.99
C ASN A 34 -52.19 59.13 -11.69
N SER A 35 -52.44 58.22 -12.66
CA SER A 35 -53.33 57.07 -12.47
C SER A 35 -52.89 56.16 -11.31
N TYR A 36 -51.57 56.02 -11.07
CA TYR A 36 -51.02 55.30 -9.92
C TYR A 36 -51.27 56.01 -8.57
N SER A 37 -51.31 57.35 -8.55
CA SER A 37 -51.48 58.14 -7.31
C SER A 37 -52.91 58.06 -6.75
N ILE A 38 -53.92 57.79 -7.58
CA ILE A 38 -55.31 57.65 -7.13
C ILE A 38 -55.54 56.30 -6.42
N PHE A 39 -54.75 55.27 -6.75
CA PHE A 39 -54.84 53.97 -6.06
C PHE A 39 -54.21 54.01 -4.66
N THR A 40 -53.08 54.70 -4.45
CA THR A 40 -52.47 54.85 -3.12
C THR A 40 -53.32 55.73 -2.19
N LYS A 41 -53.80 56.89 -2.66
CA LYS A 41 -54.58 57.83 -1.83
C LYS A 41 -55.90 57.25 -1.28
N LYS A 42 -56.45 56.23 -1.94
CA LYS A 42 -57.69 55.55 -1.52
C LYS A 42 -57.47 54.43 -0.50
N TYR A 43 -56.21 54.03 -0.25
CA TYR A 43 -55.82 53.12 0.83
C TYR A 43 -55.32 53.89 2.07
N GLU A 44 -54.62 55.02 1.90
CA GLU A 44 -54.23 55.93 3.00
C GLU A 44 -55.44 56.45 3.80
N THR A 45 -56.63 56.47 3.21
CA THR A 45 -57.88 56.92 3.85
C THR A 45 -58.71 55.82 4.50
N LEU A 46 -58.24 54.56 4.49
CA LEU A 46 -58.99 53.40 5.01
C LEU A 46 -58.28 52.64 6.14
N GLY A 47 -57.16 53.18 6.65
CA GLY A 47 -56.51 52.66 7.84
C GLY A 47 -55.31 53.50 8.24
N ASN A 48 -55.49 54.36 9.24
CA ASN A 48 -54.41 54.60 10.19
C ASN A 48 -54.17 53.28 10.93
N VAL A 49 -53.39 52.38 10.33
CA VAL A 49 -52.68 51.35 11.08
C VAL A 49 -51.59 52.09 11.84
N SER A 50 -51.99 52.68 12.97
CA SER A 50 -51.05 53.10 14.00
C SER A 50 -50.33 51.84 14.42
N ALA A 51 -48.99 51.86 14.42
CA ALA A 51 -48.21 50.83 15.09
C ALA A 51 -48.76 50.70 16.52
N ILE A 52 -49.32 49.53 16.83
CA ILE A 52 -49.93 49.27 18.13
C ILE A 52 -48.80 49.31 19.16
N SER A 53 -48.89 50.21 20.14
CA SER A 53 -47.80 50.40 21.09
C SER A 53 -47.69 49.19 22.02
N LYS A 54 -46.46 48.86 22.46
CA LYS A 54 -46.15 47.75 23.39
C LYS A 54 -47.28 47.44 24.38
N ASN A 55 -47.67 48.46 25.13
CA ASN A 55 -48.58 48.35 26.26
C ASN A 55 -50.00 47.90 25.87
N GLU A 56 -50.41 48.04 24.61
CA GLU A 56 -51.72 47.61 24.09
C GLU A 56 -51.77 46.11 23.75
N LEU A 57 -50.63 45.44 23.58
CA LEU A 57 -50.54 44.03 23.19
C LEU A 57 -49.82 43.15 24.23
N ILE A 58 -48.70 43.65 24.78
CA ILE A 58 -47.73 42.87 25.56
C ILE A 58 -47.38 43.62 26.84
N GLU A 59 -47.63 42.97 27.98
CA GLU A 59 -47.30 43.49 29.32
C GLU A 59 -45.80 43.36 29.62
N ASP A 60 -45.20 42.22 29.25
CA ASP A 60 -43.77 41.95 29.44
C ASP A 60 -43.20 41.04 28.34
N PHE A 61 -41.95 41.29 27.98
CA PHE A 61 -41.18 40.56 26.98
C PHE A 61 -39.71 40.55 27.38
N LYS A 62 -39.16 39.34 27.57
CA LYS A 62 -37.73 39.13 27.89
C LYS A 62 -37.23 37.79 27.39
N VAL A 63 -35.93 37.71 27.12
CA VAL A 63 -35.22 36.44 26.88
C VAL A 63 -34.56 35.98 28.19
N VAL A 64 -34.66 34.70 28.49
CA VAL A 64 -34.08 34.08 29.68
C VAL A 64 -33.19 32.90 29.26
N ASN A 65 -31.98 32.85 29.82
CA ASN A 65 -30.92 31.91 29.44
C ASN A 65 -30.62 30.86 30.53
N ASP A 66 -31.68 30.39 31.22
CA ASP A 66 -31.58 29.39 32.29
C ASP A 66 -31.48 27.96 31.70
N GLY A 67 -30.41 27.70 30.95
CA GLY A 67 -30.18 26.44 30.22
C GLY A 67 -30.60 26.53 28.75
N ILE A 68 -31.87 26.30 28.43
CA ILE A 68 -32.40 26.48 27.07
C ILE A 68 -32.84 27.95 26.91
N PRO A 69 -32.26 28.72 25.97
CA PRO A 69 -32.69 30.09 25.71
C PRO A 69 -34.18 30.14 25.39
N THR A 70 -34.93 30.90 26.20
CA THR A 70 -36.40 30.88 26.19
C THR A 70 -36.93 32.30 26.20
N ILE A 71 -37.82 32.62 25.27
CA ILE A 71 -38.57 33.86 25.27
C ILE A 71 -39.72 33.75 26.27
N LYS A 72 -39.83 34.71 27.18
CA LYS A 72 -40.98 34.88 28.07
C LYS A 72 -41.77 36.09 27.60
N ILE A 73 -43.02 35.87 27.23
CA ILE A 73 -43.95 36.91 26.75
C ILE A 73 -45.28 36.82 27.52
N LYS A 74 -45.83 37.97 27.90
CA LYS A 74 -47.09 38.08 28.64
C LYS A 74 -48.05 39.04 27.93
N LYS A 75 -49.30 38.61 27.72
CA LYS A 75 -50.38 39.39 27.11
C LYS A 75 -50.76 40.58 28.02
N THR A 76 -51.11 41.73 27.44
CA THR A 76 -51.75 42.82 28.19
C THR A 76 -53.12 42.36 28.71
N LYS A 77 -53.43 42.73 29.97
CA LYS A 77 -54.74 42.47 30.59
C LYS A 77 -55.89 43.11 29.82
N ASP A 78 -57.05 42.48 29.89
CA ASP A 78 -58.30 42.99 29.31
C ASP A 78 -58.26 43.16 27.76
N LEU A 79 -57.26 42.59 27.09
CA LEU A 79 -57.16 42.60 25.63
C LEU A 79 -58.24 41.69 25.03
N GLY A 80 -59.27 42.30 24.42
CA GLY A 80 -60.47 41.64 23.90
C GLY A 80 -60.29 40.70 22.69
N TYR A 81 -59.06 40.31 22.36
CA TYR A 81 -58.75 39.34 21.32
C TYR A 81 -57.43 38.60 21.63
N ASP A 82 -57.14 37.56 20.86
CA ASP A 82 -55.93 36.75 21.03
C ASP A 82 -54.90 37.05 19.93
N PRO A 83 -53.88 37.89 20.16
CA PRO A 83 -52.86 38.17 19.16
C PRO A 83 -51.99 36.94 18.89
N ILE A 84 -51.63 36.75 17.61
CA ILE A 84 -50.58 35.81 17.20
C ILE A 84 -49.29 36.62 17.00
N VAL A 85 -48.32 36.38 17.87
CA VAL A 85 -47.03 37.08 17.86
C VAL A 85 -45.98 36.23 17.16
N TYR A 86 -45.26 36.87 16.24
CA TYR A 86 -44.14 36.30 15.50
C TYR A 86 -42.83 36.91 16.02
N PHE A 87 -41.72 36.23 15.76
CA PHE A 87 -40.40 36.66 16.24
C PHE A 87 -39.44 36.86 15.05
N SER A 88 -38.59 37.87 15.17
CA SER A 88 -37.52 38.16 14.21
C SER A 88 -36.20 38.18 14.96
N VAL A 89 -35.23 37.38 14.53
CA VAL A 89 -33.88 37.38 15.12
C VAL A 89 -32.96 38.22 14.24
N GLU A 90 -32.17 39.08 14.87
CA GLU A 90 -31.16 39.95 14.25
C GLU A 90 -29.80 39.76 14.91
N GLY A 91 -28.72 40.11 14.21
CA GLY A 91 -27.33 39.92 14.66
C GLY A 91 -26.77 38.51 14.39
N GLU A 92 -25.61 38.20 14.95
CA GLU A 92 -24.86 36.96 14.69
C GLU A 92 -25.67 35.70 15.06
N ALA A 93 -26.44 35.78 16.17
CA ALA A 93 -27.29 34.70 16.65
C ALA A 93 -28.35 34.23 15.64
N ALA A 94 -28.76 35.08 14.69
CA ALA A 94 -29.72 34.72 13.64
C ALA A 94 -29.20 33.59 12.74
N SER A 95 -27.87 33.45 12.57
CA SER A 95 -27.28 32.37 11.78
C SER A 95 -27.40 30.97 12.43
N TYR A 96 -27.72 30.92 13.73
CA TYR A 96 -27.86 29.68 14.51
C TYR A 96 -29.32 29.29 14.76
N ILE A 97 -30.30 30.11 14.36
CA ILE A 97 -31.72 29.92 14.67
C ILE A 97 -32.50 29.81 13.35
N LEU A 98 -33.00 28.61 13.03
CA LEU A 98 -33.79 28.39 11.81
C LEU A 98 -35.13 29.13 11.84
N HIS A 99 -35.87 28.95 12.93
CA HIS A 99 -37.19 29.55 13.13
C HIS A 99 -37.51 29.57 14.63
N ILE A 100 -38.37 30.50 15.02
CA ILE A 100 -39.02 30.52 16.34
C ILE A 100 -40.51 30.39 16.07
N GLN A 101 -41.18 29.46 16.76
CA GLN A 101 -42.59 29.20 16.53
C GLN A 101 -43.44 30.40 16.98
N PRO A 102 -44.39 30.89 16.16
CA PRO A 102 -45.29 31.97 16.56
C PRO A 102 -46.23 31.48 17.66
N VAL A 103 -46.64 32.39 18.55
CA VAL A 103 -47.47 32.05 19.72
C VAL A 103 -48.74 32.87 19.72
N LYS A 104 -49.87 32.19 19.93
CA LYS A 104 -51.18 32.80 20.15
C LYS A 104 -51.37 33.08 21.65
N LEU A 105 -51.47 34.35 22.02
CA LEU A 105 -51.65 34.78 23.41
C LEU A 105 -53.14 34.78 23.77
N VAL A 106 -53.58 33.77 24.52
CA VAL A 106 -54.98 33.57 24.95
C VAL A 106 -55.19 34.06 26.38
N ASP A 107 -54.37 33.59 27.31
CA ASP A 107 -54.39 33.89 28.75
C ASP A 107 -53.52 35.13 29.05
N ASP A 108 -54.00 36.04 29.89
CA ASP A 108 -53.27 37.24 30.36
C ASP A 108 -52.69 37.09 31.78
N SER A 109 -52.99 35.99 32.46
CA SER A 109 -52.50 35.68 33.80
C SER A 109 -51.13 35.01 33.82
N GLN A 110 -50.69 34.41 32.70
CA GLN A 110 -49.48 33.58 32.61
C GLN A 110 -48.46 34.07 31.57
N TYR A 111 -47.20 33.67 31.77
CA TYR A 111 -46.14 33.82 30.77
C TYR A 111 -46.18 32.65 29.79
N TYR A 112 -46.18 32.98 28.50
CA TYR A 112 -45.85 32.03 27.45
C TYR A 112 -44.33 31.88 27.36
N ASN A 113 -43.85 30.63 27.44
CA ASN A 113 -42.44 30.28 27.34
C ASN A 113 -42.20 29.67 25.94
N VAL A 114 -41.45 30.38 25.09
CA VAL A 114 -41.15 29.93 23.72
C VAL A 114 -39.68 29.51 23.66
N PRO A 115 -39.37 28.21 23.53
CA PRO A 115 -37.99 27.75 23.43
C PRO A 115 -37.38 28.19 22.10
N ILE A 116 -36.13 28.67 22.14
CA ILE A 116 -35.36 29.02 20.96
C ILE A 116 -34.58 27.77 20.54
N ASN A 117 -35.06 27.09 19.51
CA ASN A 117 -34.35 25.95 18.92
C ASN A 117 -33.23 26.45 18.02
N VAL A 118 -31.99 26.09 18.36
CA VAL A 118 -30.82 26.32 17.52
C VAL A 118 -30.61 25.15 16.56
N ASN A 119 -29.97 25.42 15.42
CA ASN A 119 -29.40 24.44 14.51
C ASN A 119 -27.97 24.88 14.22
N VAL A 120 -27.00 24.03 14.55
CA VAL A 120 -25.58 24.37 14.49
C VAL A 120 -24.88 23.36 13.60
N ASN A 121 -24.23 23.83 12.53
CA ASN A 121 -23.50 22.95 11.62
C ASN A 121 -21.99 22.88 11.95
N LEU A 122 -21.29 21.92 11.35
CA LEU A 122 -19.86 21.70 11.59
C LEU A 122 -18.99 22.95 11.30
N TYR A 123 -19.29 23.70 10.25
CA TYR A 123 -18.53 24.92 9.92
C TYR A 123 -18.68 25.97 11.03
N GLN A 124 -19.91 26.15 11.54
CA GLN A 124 -20.19 27.02 12.68
C GLN A 124 -19.47 26.55 13.94
N VAL A 125 -19.45 25.25 14.26
CA VAL A 125 -18.70 24.73 15.41
C VAL A 125 -17.20 25.03 15.28
N ILE A 126 -16.61 24.82 14.09
CA ILE A 126 -15.20 25.14 13.84
C ILE A 126 -14.93 26.64 14.01
N ASP A 127 -15.84 27.52 13.59
CA ASP A 127 -15.71 28.97 13.78
C ASP A 127 -15.84 29.39 15.26
N LEU A 128 -16.83 28.83 15.98
CA LEU A 128 -17.02 29.04 17.43
C LEU A 128 -15.76 28.65 18.23
N LEU A 129 -15.11 27.54 17.87
CA LEU A 129 -13.87 27.06 18.48
C LEU A 129 -12.64 27.93 18.15
N LYS A 130 -12.57 28.52 16.95
CA LYS A 130 -11.49 29.45 16.57
C LYS A 130 -11.57 30.79 17.28
N ASN A 131 -12.78 31.29 17.53
CA ASN A 131 -13.02 32.65 17.99
C ASN A 131 -12.96 32.80 19.53
N TYR A 132 -11.85 32.37 20.15
CA TYR A 132 -11.62 32.27 21.62
C TYR A 132 -11.99 33.46 22.52
N LYS A 133 -12.20 34.67 21.98
CA LYS A 133 -12.34 35.92 22.76
C LYS A 133 -13.78 36.25 23.20
N GLN A 134 -14.74 35.40 22.87
CA GLN A 134 -16.16 35.72 22.97
C GLN A 134 -16.93 34.48 23.43
N ASP A 135 -17.50 34.53 24.64
CA ASP A 135 -18.18 33.37 25.26
C ASP A 135 -19.64 33.21 24.83
N CYS A 136 -20.23 34.27 24.26
CA CYS A 136 -21.61 34.32 23.79
C CYS A 136 -21.72 34.98 22.40
N VAL A 137 -22.53 34.37 21.53
CA VAL A 137 -22.95 34.95 20.26
C VAL A 137 -24.10 35.93 20.51
N PRO A 138 -23.94 37.25 20.23
CA PRO A 138 -24.96 38.24 20.44
C PRO A 138 -26.02 38.22 19.33
N GLY A 139 -27.22 38.63 19.71
CA GLY A 139 -28.29 38.95 18.79
C GLY A 139 -29.37 39.78 19.47
N LYS A 140 -30.43 40.04 18.72
CA LYS A 140 -31.64 40.70 19.21
C LYS A 140 -32.85 39.93 18.74
N ILE A 141 -33.90 39.91 19.55
CA ILE A 141 -35.21 39.40 19.16
C ILE A 141 -36.17 40.57 19.14
N ARG A 142 -36.81 40.77 17.99
CA ARG A 142 -37.90 41.71 17.78
C ARG A 142 -39.22 40.98 17.62
N LEU A 143 -40.28 41.61 18.12
CA LEU A 143 -41.64 41.11 18.05
C LEU A 143 -42.33 41.62 16.79
N LYS A 144 -43.17 40.78 16.18
CA LYS A 144 -43.95 41.09 14.99
C LYS A 144 -45.41 40.73 15.18
N TYR A 145 -46.30 41.63 14.79
CA TYR A 145 -47.75 41.40 14.77
C TYR A 145 -48.31 41.91 13.44
N LEU A 146 -49.14 41.09 12.77
CA LEU A 146 -49.70 41.39 11.43
C LEU A 146 -48.67 41.87 10.38
N ASN A 147 -47.44 41.33 10.44
CA ASN A 147 -46.26 41.69 9.63
C ASN A 147 -45.58 43.03 9.93
N GLU A 148 -46.10 43.83 10.87
CA GLU A 148 -45.41 45.02 11.38
C GLU A 148 -44.57 44.66 12.61
N PHE A 149 -43.47 45.41 12.81
CA PHE A 149 -42.69 45.31 14.04
C PHE A 149 -43.38 46.05 15.16
N ILE A 150 -43.52 45.39 16.31
CA ILE A 150 -43.73 46.11 17.57
C ILE A 150 -42.35 46.67 17.93
N ASP A 151 -42.27 47.94 18.36
CA ASP A 151 -41.01 48.66 18.63
C ASP A 151 -40.37 48.20 19.95
N GLU A 152 -39.99 46.92 19.98
CA GLU A 152 -39.46 46.20 21.12
C GLU A 152 -38.32 45.26 20.71
N GLU A 153 -37.18 45.42 21.37
CA GLU A 153 -36.01 44.56 21.22
C GLU A 153 -35.68 43.91 22.57
N ALA A 154 -35.53 42.59 22.60
CA ALA A 154 -34.86 41.89 23.69
C ALA A 154 -33.46 41.47 23.26
N GLU A 155 -32.48 41.66 24.14
CA GLU A 155 -31.12 41.17 23.92
C GLU A 155 -31.10 39.63 23.98
N LEU A 156 -30.46 39.00 22.99
CA LEU A 156 -30.22 37.56 22.95
C LEU A 156 -28.71 37.31 23.06
N LYS A 157 -28.32 36.39 23.94
CA LYS A 157 -26.94 35.91 24.08
C LYS A 157 -26.95 34.39 24.07
N LEU A 158 -26.50 33.76 22.99
CA LEU A 158 -26.37 32.31 22.91
C LEU A 158 -24.97 31.92 23.39
N SER A 159 -24.85 31.15 24.47
CA SER A 159 -23.52 30.73 24.94
C SER A 159 -22.88 29.74 23.96
N LYS A 160 -21.56 29.82 23.79
CA LYS A 160 -20.83 28.90 22.90
C LYS A 160 -20.94 27.46 23.33
N SER A 161 -20.85 27.20 24.63
CA SER A 161 -21.01 25.86 25.20
C SER A 161 -22.38 25.27 24.89
N TYR A 162 -23.46 26.07 24.88
CA TYR A 162 -24.80 25.63 24.46
C TYR A 162 -24.83 25.28 22.95
N LEU A 163 -24.30 26.14 22.09
CA LEU A 163 -24.26 25.90 20.63
C LEU A 163 -23.42 24.65 20.27
N ILE A 164 -22.25 24.50 20.88
CA ILE A 164 -21.36 23.35 20.65
C ILE A 164 -21.99 22.07 21.21
N SER A 165 -22.53 22.09 22.43
CA SER A 165 -23.18 20.90 23.00
C SER A 165 -24.39 20.45 22.19
N LYS A 166 -25.19 21.36 21.64
CA LYS A 166 -26.30 21.00 20.74
C LYS A 166 -25.83 20.25 19.48
N TYR A 167 -24.78 20.73 18.81
CA TYR A 167 -24.19 19.98 17.69
C TYR A 167 -23.65 18.60 18.12
N LEU A 168 -22.96 18.53 19.26
CA LEU A 168 -22.42 17.25 19.76
C LEU A 168 -23.52 16.27 20.18
N GLU A 169 -24.67 16.76 20.66
CA GLU A 169 -25.86 15.96 20.95
C GLU A 169 -26.46 15.37 19.67
N GLU A 170 -26.71 16.21 18.66
CA GLU A 170 -27.25 15.81 17.36
C GLU A 170 -26.31 14.86 16.59
N ALA A 171 -24.99 15.06 16.71
CA ALA A 171 -23.97 14.17 16.13
C ALA A 171 -23.75 12.86 16.92
N GLY A 172 -24.45 12.66 18.05
CA GLY A 172 -24.36 11.46 18.90
C GLY A 172 -23.09 11.37 19.77
N LEU A 173 -22.34 12.46 19.92
CA LEU A 173 -21.01 12.50 20.53
C LEU A 173 -21.02 12.66 22.05
N LEU A 174 -22.10 13.16 22.65
CA LEU A 174 -22.18 13.37 24.11
C LEU A 174 -22.34 12.07 24.94
N ASN A 175 -22.52 10.91 24.30
CA ASN A 175 -22.80 9.65 24.99
C ASN A 175 -21.59 9.02 25.73
N SER A 176 -20.38 9.53 25.53
CA SER A 176 -19.18 9.15 26.31
C SER A 176 -18.85 10.22 27.34
N SER A 177 -19.26 9.99 28.60
CA SER A 177 -18.75 10.59 29.84
C SER A 177 -18.04 11.95 29.71
N SER A 178 -18.81 13.03 29.82
CA SER A 178 -18.32 14.42 29.99
C SER A 178 -17.20 14.82 29.02
N ILE A 179 -17.54 15.04 27.74
CA ILE A 179 -16.68 15.83 26.86
C ILE A 179 -16.44 17.18 27.54
N ASN A 180 -15.18 17.49 27.84
CA ASN A 180 -14.80 18.79 28.37
C ASN A 180 -14.97 19.84 27.26
N LEU A 181 -16.06 20.61 27.34
CA LEU A 181 -16.41 21.67 26.38
C LEU A 181 -15.42 22.84 26.41
N ASP A 182 -14.59 22.94 27.45
CA ASP A 182 -13.56 23.98 27.61
C ASP A 182 -12.24 23.61 26.89
N ASN A 183 -12.13 22.40 26.32
CA ASN A 183 -10.96 21.94 25.57
C ASN A 183 -11.29 21.74 24.06
N PRO A 184 -10.93 22.72 23.19
CA PRO A 184 -11.13 22.63 21.74
C PRO A 184 -10.50 21.39 21.10
N ASP A 185 -9.32 20.97 21.55
CA ASP A 185 -8.58 19.87 20.94
C ASP A 185 -9.32 18.54 21.14
N ILE A 186 -9.99 18.36 22.28
CA ILE A 186 -10.84 17.20 22.56
C ILE A 186 -12.08 17.22 21.64
N ILE A 187 -12.69 18.38 21.44
CA ILE A 187 -13.87 18.54 20.57
C ILE A 187 -13.48 18.25 19.11
N ILE A 188 -12.39 18.85 18.61
CA ILE A 188 -11.86 18.64 17.27
C ILE A 188 -11.51 17.16 17.05
N LYS A 189 -10.84 16.52 18.02
CA LYS A 189 -10.49 15.10 17.95
C LYS A 189 -11.72 14.20 17.83
N ASN A 190 -12.77 14.44 18.62
CA ASN A 190 -14.01 13.65 18.56
C ASN A 190 -14.75 13.85 17.23
N ILE A 191 -14.79 15.09 16.72
CA ILE A 191 -15.33 15.41 15.39
C ILE A 191 -14.55 14.67 14.29
N LEU A 192 -13.22 14.64 14.36
CA LEU A 192 -12.37 13.94 13.39
C LEU A 192 -12.61 12.42 13.43
N ILE A 193 -12.66 11.81 14.63
CA ILE A 193 -12.94 10.37 14.79
C ILE A 193 -14.31 10.01 14.20
N GLN A 194 -15.34 10.80 14.48
CA GLN A 194 -16.68 10.56 13.95
C GLN A 194 -16.75 10.79 12.44
N SER A 195 -16.05 11.80 11.91
CA SER A 195 -15.96 12.01 10.47
C SER A 195 -15.28 10.83 9.78
N ALA A 196 -14.20 10.31 10.35
CA ALA A 196 -13.47 9.16 9.85
C ALA A 196 -14.26 7.84 9.95
N SER A 197 -15.19 7.69 10.91
CA SER A 197 -16.04 6.50 11.04
C SER A 197 -17.12 6.41 9.95
N GLN A 198 -17.52 7.54 9.37
CA GLN A 198 -18.47 7.61 8.25
C GLN A 198 -17.82 7.41 6.87
N VAL A 199 -16.48 7.42 6.80
CA VAL A 199 -15.76 7.18 5.54
C VAL A 199 -15.75 5.68 5.23
N PRO A 200 -16.18 5.24 4.04
CA PRO A 200 -15.96 3.87 3.60
C PRO A 200 -14.46 3.68 3.33
N TRP A 201 -13.76 3.07 4.28
CA TRP A 201 -12.36 2.69 4.12
C TRP A 201 -12.26 1.50 3.17
N GLU A 202 -11.38 1.60 2.17
CA GLU A 202 -11.07 0.46 1.32
C GLU A 202 -10.37 -0.62 2.16
N GLN A 203 -10.79 -1.88 2.01
CA GLN A 203 -10.16 -2.96 2.76
C GLN A 203 -8.76 -3.22 2.21
N VAL A 204 -7.79 -3.36 3.11
CA VAL A 204 -6.42 -3.74 2.75
C VAL A 204 -6.45 -5.19 2.26
N ASN A 205 -6.11 -5.41 0.98
CA ASN A 205 -6.06 -6.75 0.39
C ASN A 205 -4.87 -7.56 0.95
N THR A 206 -5.09 -8.37 2.00
CA THR A 206 -4.09 -9.23 2.64
C THR A 206 -3.99 -10.64 2.04
N GLU A 207 -4.40 -10.84 0.77
CA GLU A 207 -4.52 -12.18 0.14
C GLU A 207 -3.23 -13.05 0.17
N ASN A 208 -2.07 -12.44 0.42
CA ASN A 208 -0.77 -13.11 0.57
C ASN A 208 -0.61 -13.95 1.85
N ASP A 209 -1.49 -13.81 2.86
CA ASP A 209 -1.38 -14.52 4.15
C ASP A 209 -1.25 -16.06 4.00
N LYS A 210 -1.77 -16.62 2.91
CA LYS A 210 -1.70 -18.06 2.62
C LYS A 210 -0.30 -18.59 2.31
N ASN A 211 0.66 -17.72 1.95
CA ASN A 211 2.03 -18.13 1.64
C ASN A 211 3.03 -17.94 2.80
N ILE A 212 2.67 -17.24 3.87
CA ILE A 212 3.58 -16.92 4.99
C ILE A 212 4.03 -18.18 5.76
N ASN A 213 3.20 -19.23 5.78
CA ASN A 213 3.45 -20.48 6.51
C ASN A 213 4.07 -21.61 5.67
N LYS A 214 4.44 -21.37 4.40
CA LYS A 214 5.36 -22.27 3.70
C LYS A 214 6.78 -22.01 4.21
N GLY A 215 7.14 -22.72 5.28
CA GLY A 215 8.52 -22.73 5.76
C GLY A 215 9.49 -23.10 4.63
N ILE A 216 10.68 -22.50 4.66
CA ILE A 216 11.75 -22.65 3.65
C ILE A 216 12.13 -24.13 3.53
N THR A 217 11.47 -24.84 2.62
CA THR A 217 11.57 -26.31 2.46
C THR A 217 11.80 -26.74 1.00
N SER A 218 11.84 -25.78 0.08
CA SER A 218 12.08 -26.00 -1.35
C SER A 218 13.13 -25.03 -1.86
N SER A 219 14.28 -25.55 -2.31
CA SER A 219 15.46 -24.80 -2.76
C SER A 219 15.30 -24.02 -4.09
N ASN A 220 14.06 -23.76 -4.50
CA ASN A 220 13.70 -23.03 -5.73
C ASN A 220 12.55 -22.01 -5.53
N GLU A 221 12.03 -21.80 -4.32
CA GLU A 221 11.00 -20.77 -4.09
C GLU A 221 11.65 -19.37 -3.93
N SER A 222 11.18 -18.40 -4.71
CA SER A 222 11.67 -17.01 -4.69
C SER A 222 11.10 -16.27 -3.47
N TYR A 223 11.97 -15.58 -2.73
CA TYR A 223 11.58 -14.67 -1.68
C TYR A 223 10.81 -13.50 -2.29
N ASN A 224 9.58 -13.31 -1.82
CA ASN A 224 8.70 -12.19 -2.18
C ASN A 224 8.30 -11.46 -0.90
N ASN A 225 8.04 -10.16 -1.01
CA ASN A 225 7.47 -9.40 0.08
C ASN A 225 6.02 -9.86 0.35
N PRO A 226 5.68 -10.35 1.54
CA PRO A 226 4.32 -10.79 1.85
C PRO A 226 3.34 -9.61 2.00
N ILE A 227 3.85 -8.40 2.28
CA ILE A 227 3.05 -7.21 2.52
C ILE A 227 2.77 -6.51 1.19
N ASN A 228 1.50 -6.48 0.77
CA ASN A 228 1.08 -5.66 -0.36
C ASN A 228 1.21 -4.16 0.01
N PRO A 229 1.61 -3.28 -0.94
CA PRO A 229 1.60 -1.84 -0.71
C PRO A 229 0.18 -1.36 -0.35
N LEU A 230 0.09 -0.41 0.60
CA LEU A 230 -1.18 0.08 1.12
C LEU A 230 -1.92 0.93 0.06
N SER A 231 -2.77 0.28 -0.73
CA SER A 231 -3.63 0.95 -1.71
C SER A 231 -4.82 1.58 -1.02
N LEU A 232 -4.74 2.90 -0.79
CA LEU A 232 -5.86 3.75 -0.38
C LEU A 232 -6.21 4.76 -1.49
N THR A 233 -7.34 5.45 -1.35
CA THR A 233 -7.68 6.62 -2.17
C THR A 233 -6.85 7.86 -1.79
N GLU A 234 -6.89 8.90 -2.64
CA GLU A 234 -6.22 10.19 -2.35
C GLU A 234 -6.84 10.89 -1.13
N GLU A 235 -8.15 10.77 -0.97
CA GLU A 235 -8.92 11.34 0.15
C GLU A 235 -8.50 10.68 1.46
N GLN A 236 -8.43 9.34 1.49
CA GLN A 236 -7.97 8.56 2.64
C GLN A 236 -6.50 8.87 2.99
N ARG A 237 -5.62 8.99 1.98
CA ARG A 237 -4.23 9.45 2.18
C ARG A 237 -4.18 10.82 2.87
N ARG A 238 -4.92 11.81 2.36
CA ARG A 238 -4.97 13.17 2.92
C ARG A 238 -5.50 13.21 4.35
N MET A 239 -6.51 12.39 4.68
CA MET A 239 -7.02 12.29 6.06
C MET A 239 -5.96 11.73 7.01
N ILE A 240 -5.26 10.67 6.62
CA ILE A 240 -4.19 10.08 7.42
C ILE A 240 -3.02 11.05 7.55
N ASP A 241 -2.55 11.69 6.47
CA ASP A 241 -1.44 12.65 6.54
C ASP A 241 -1.80 13.91 7.36
N ALA A 242 -3.08 14.30 7.43
CA ALA A 242 -3.52 15.38 8.31
C ALA A 242 -3.49 15.01 9.80
N VAL A 243 -3.70 13.72 10.15
CA VAL A 243 -3.71 13.21 11.52
C VAL A 243 -2.34 12.67 11.96
N THR A 244 -1.53 12.17 11.04
CA THR A 244 -0.23 11.55 11.28
C THR A 244 0.71 11.80 10.08
N PRO A 245 1.24 13.04 9.96
CA PRO A 245 2.04 13.45 8.80
C PRO A 245 3.23 12.51 8.53
N GLY A 246 3.36 12.05 7.28
CA GLY A 246 4.50 11.26 6.84
C GLY A 246 4.45 9.78 7.21
N MET A 247 3.35 9.29 7.81
CA MET A 247 3.13 7.86 8.04
C MET A 247 3.23 7.05 6.74
N PHE A 248 2.65 7.55 5.64
CA PHE A 248 2.77 6.94 4.32
C PHE A 248 4.20 6.86 3.80
N SER A 249 5.02 7.90 4.05
CA SER A 249 6.43 7.89 3.68
C SER A 249 7.18 6.76 4.41
N HIS A 250 6.95 6.61 5.71
CA HIS A 250 7.56 5.54 6.51
C HIS A 250 7.11 4.14 6.06
N ILE A 251 5.82 3.95 5.76
CA ILE A 251 5.28 2.69 5.22
C ILE A 251 5.93 2.36 3.86
N ASN A 252 6.04 3.35 2.96
CA ASN A 252 6.65 3.15 1.65
C ASN A 252 8.16 2.84 1.75
N ILE A 253 8.89 3.53 2.64
CA ILE A 253 10.30 3.23 2.92
C ILE A 253 10.44 1.80 3.43
N LEU A 254 9.63 1.38 4.42
CA LEU A 254 9.64 0.03 4.95
C LEU A 254 9.35 -1.02 3.86
N ASN A 255 8.33 -0.78 3.02
CA ASN A 255 7.95 -1.69 1.94
C ASN A 255 9.08 -1.85 0.91
N ASN A 256 9.73 -0.75 0.53
CA ASN A 256 10.91 -0.77 -0.34
C ASN A 256 12.09 -1.48 0.31
N THR A 257 12.33 -1.29 1.61
CA THR A 257 13.37 -1.99 2.36
C THR A 257 13.12 -3.51 2.38
N ILE A 258 11.88 -3.96 2.58
CA ILE A 258 11.52 -5.38 2.52
C ILE A 258 11.73 -5.94 1.11
N ASN A 259 11.31 -5.22 0.07
CA ASN A 259 11.55 -5.61 -1.33
C ASN A 259 13.06 -5.76 -1.64
N ASN A 260 13.89 -4.83 -1.16
CA ASN A 260 15.33 -4.88 -1.34
C ASN A 260 15.97 -6.09 -0.63
N TYR A 261 15.53 -6.40 0.59
CA TYR A 261 15.99 -7.60 1.31
C TYR A 261 15.53 -8.90 0.63
N ALA A 262 14.30 -8.95 0.09
CA ALA A 262 13.82 -10.09 -0.67
C ALA A 262 14.66 -10.32 -1.95
N SER A 263 14.99 -9.26 -2.69
CA SER A 263 15.91 -9.34 -3.84
C SER A 263 17.28 -9.86 -3.42
N LEU A 264 17.88 -9.30 -2.37
CA LEU A 264 19.20 -9.72 -1.87
C LEU A 264 19.22 -11.19 -1.43
N LEU A 265 18.14 -11.68 -0.82
CA LEU A 265 18.00 -13.09 -0.45
C LEU A 265 17.87 -14.01 -1.67
N ASN A 266 17.17 -13.59 -2.73
CA ASN A 266 17.13 -14.32 -4.00
C ASN A 266 18.52 -14.42 -4.62
N ASP A 267 19.24 -13.30 -4.70
CA ASP A 267 20.60 -13.26 -5.27
C ASP A 267 21.56 -14.15 -4.48
N LYS A 268 21.53 -14.09 -3.13
CA LYS A 268 22.35 -14.95 -2.27
C LYS A 268 21.96 -16.43 -2.35
N THR A 269 20.68 -16.74 -2.55
CA THR A 269 20.23 -18.12 -2.75
C THR A 269 20.72 -18.69 -4.08
N LYS A 270 20.77 -17.87 -5.13
CA LYS A 270 21.37 -18.23 -6.43
C LYS A 270 22.87 -18.49 -6.30
N GLU A 271 23.60 -17.60 -5.62
CA GLU A 271 25.05 -17.76 -5.35
C GLU A 271 25.35 -19.04 -4.56
N ILE A 272 24.56 -19.35 -3.51
CA ILE A 272 24.70 -20.60 -2.75
C ILE A 272 24.46 -21.83 -3.63
N LYS A 273 23.50 -21.78 -4.55
CA LYS A 273 23.23 -22.88 -5.50
C LYS A 273 24.42 -23.10 -6.44
N GLU A 274 24.92 -22.03 -7.06
CA GLU A 274 26.09 -22.08 -7.97
C GLU A 274 27.36 -22.61 -7.25
N LEU A 275 27.57 -22.22 -5.99
CA LEU A 275 28.66 -22.77 -5.16
C LEU A 275 28.48 -24.25 -4.84
N ASN A 276 27.27 -24.69 -4.49
CA ASN A 276 26.98 -26.11 -4.23
C ASN A 276 27.16 -26.98 -5.48
N ASP A 277 26.72 -26.50 -6.64
CA ASP A 277 26.92 -27.19 -7.92
C ASP A 277 28.42 -27.33 -8.24
N SER A 278 29.24 -26.30 -7.98
CA SER A 278 30.70 -26.36 -8.14
C SER A 278 31.39 -27.28 -7.12
N ILE A 279 30.90 -27.37 -5.88
CA ILE A 279 31.38 -28.33 -4.88
C ILE A 279 31.11 -29.77 -5.35
N ALA A 280 29.91 -30.04 -5.87
CA ALA A 280 29.57 -31.36 -6.42
C ALA A 280 30.47 -31.75 -7.60
N GLU A 281 30.75 -30.81 -8.52
CA GLU A 281 31.70 -31.04 -9.62
C GLU A 281 33.11 -31.38 -9.11
N LYS A 282 33.62 -30.63 -8.12
CA LYS A 282 34.96 -30.86 -7.55
C LYS A 282 35.06 -32.19 -6.82
N ASN A 283 34.01 -32.61 -6.11
CA ASN A 283 33.98 -33.92 -5.45
C ASN A 283 34.05 -35.07 -6.48
N ASN A 284 33.29 -34.97 -7.58
CA ASN A 284 33.39 -35.95 -8.67
C ASN A 284 34.80 -36.02 -9.29
N GLN A 285 35.50 -34.87 -9.41
CA GLN A 285 36.89 -34.85 -9.88
C GLN A 285 37.85 -35.52 -8.88
N ILE A 286 37.65 -35.34 -7.57
CA ILE A 286 38.43 -36.01 -6.52
C ILE A 286 38.26 -37.54 -6.62
N GLU A 287 37.04 -38.04 -6.72
CA GLU A 287 36.77 -39.49 -6.86
C GLU A 287 37.45 -40.10 -8.10
N LEU A 288 37.49 -39.37 -9.22
CA LEU A 288 38.20 -39.79 -10.43
C LEU A 288 39.71 -39.89 -10.20
N TYR A 289 40.33 -38.87 -9.58
CA TYR A 289 41.76 -38.88 -9.27
C TYR A 289 42.13 -39.96 -8.24
N GLU A 290 41.30 -40.20 -7.23
CA GLU A 290 41.50 -41.31 -6.27
C GLU A 290 41.46 -42.67 -6.96
N SER A 291 40.53 -42.87 -7.91
CA SER A 291 40.47 -44.09 -8.74
C SER A 291 41.72 -44.27 -9.61
N GLU A 292 42.26 -43.19 -10.16
CA GLU A 292 43.48 -43.20 -10.98
C GLU A 292 44.73 -43.52 -10.14
N ILE A 293 44.88 -42.86 -8.98
CA ILE A 293 45.96 -43.13 -8.01
C ILE A 293 45.97 -44.61 -7.62
N LYS A 294 44.81 -45.20 -7.35
CA LYS A 294 44.70 -46.62 -7.00
C LYS A 294 45.20 -47.53 -8.14
N LYS A 295 44.79 -47.28 -9.39
CA LYS A 295 45.26 -48.05 -10.57
C LYS A 295 46.77 -47.94 -10.76
N LEU A 296 47.33 -46.75 -10.56
CA LEU A 296 48.78 -46.52 -10.64
C LEU A 296 49.54 -47.26 -9.52
N GLN A 297 48.99 -47.32 -8.29
CA GLN A 297 49.55 -48.11 -7.20
C GLN A 297 49.52 -49.62 -7.51
N GLU A 298 48.39 -50.15 -7.98
CA GLU A 298 48.26 -51.55 -8.41
C GLU A 298 49.27 -51.90 -9.53
N THR A 299 49.44 -50.99 -10.50
CA THR A 299 50.42 -51.14 -11.59
C THR A 299 51.86 -51.14 -11.08
N ASN A 300 52.22 -50.23 -10.16
CA ASN A 300 53.56 -50.17 -9.57
C ASN A 300 53.90 -51.44 -8.78
N ILE A 301 52.93 -52.03 -8.06
CA ILE A 301 53.10 -53.31 -7.37
C ILE A 301 53.36 -54.44 -8.38
N ALA A 302 52.59 -54.51 -9.46
CA ALA A 302 52.79 -55.52 -10.52
C ALA A 302 54.16 -55.40 -11.21
N LEU A 303 54.61 -54.17 -11.49
CA LEU A 303 55.94 -53.90 -12.05
C LEU A 303 57.07 -54.30 -11.07
N THR A 304 56.91 -53.98 -9.79
CA THR A 304 57.88 -54.38 -8.74
C THR A 304 58.02 -55.90 -8.67
N ASN A 305 56.89 -56.63 -8.64
CA ASN A 305 56.89 -58.10 -8.64
C ASN A 305 57.57 -58.67 -9.90
N THR A 306 57.41 -58.02 -11.05
CA THR A 306 58.04 -58.45 -12.31
C THR A 306 59.56 -58.23 -12.27
N ILE A 307 60.02 -57.10 -11.72
CA ILE A 307 61.45 -56.82 -11.50
C ILE A 307 62.08 -57.87 -10.57
N ASP A 308 61.42 -58.19 -9.45
CA ASP A 308 61.89 -59.21 -8.50
C ASP A 308 61.97 -60.61 -9.13
N SER A 309 61.01 -60.96 -9.98
CA SER A 309 61.02 -62.23 -10.72
C SER A 309 62.17 -62.30 -11.73
N LEU A 310 62.37 -61.25 -12.53
CA LEU A 310 63.47 -61.17 -13.50
C LEU A 310 64.84 -61.17 -12.80
N TYR A 311 64.97 -60.55 -11.63
CA TYR A 311 66.20 -60.57 -10.84
C TYR A 311 66.54 -61.99 -10.36
N LYS A 312 65.54 -62.75 -9.90
CA LYS A 312 65.70 -64.17 -9.51
C LYS A 312 66.07 -65.04 -10.70
N GLU A 313 65.40 -64.87 -11.83
CA GLU A 313 65.69 -65.60 -13.07
C GLU A 313 67.13 -65.35 -13.54
N ASN A 314 67.55 -64.09 -13.62
CA ASN A 314 68.90 -63.71 -14.02
C ASN A 314 69.98 -64.24 -13.05
N SER A 315 69.68 -64.29 -11.75
CA SER A 315 70.56 -64.92 -10.74
C SER A 315 70.68 -66.44 -10.95
N GLY A 316 69.56 -67.11 -11.26
CA GLY A 316 69.54 -68.54 -11.61
C GLY A 316 70.35 -68.84 -12.87
N LEU A 317 70.16 -68.08 -13.94
CA LEU A 317 70.92 -68.19 -15.19
C LEU A 317 72.41 -67.92 -15.00
N ALA A 318 72.79 -66.98 -14.12
CA ALA A 318 74.19 -66.73 -13.78
C ALA A 318 74.83 -67.93 -13.06
N ALA A 319 74.11 -68.58 -12.15
CA ALA A 319 74.57 -69.79 -11.47
C ALA A 319 74.65 -71.01 -12.43
N GLU A 320 73.68 -71.17 -13.32
CA GLU A 320 73.72 -72.20 -14.37
C GLU A 320 74.93 -72.01 -15.30
N LYS A 321 75.16 -70.78 -15.77
CA LYS A 321 76.34 -70.43 -16.58
C LYS A 321 77.64 -70.80 -15.87
N GLN A 322 77.77 -70.49 -14.58
CA GLN A 322 78.96 -70.85 -13.80
C GLN A 322 79.14 -72.38 -13.68
N GLY A 323 78.04 -73.13 -13.49
CA GLY A 323 78.08 -74.60 -13.47
C GLY A 323 78.50 -75.21 -14.81
N LEU A 324 78.06 -74.61 -15.93
CA LEU A 324 78.47 -75.00 -17.28
C LEU A 324 79.95 -74.68 -17.56
N GLU A 325 80.44 -73.52 -17.10
CA GLU A 325 81.88 -73.15 -17.19
C GLU A 325 82.76 -74.16 -16.45
N ILE A 326 82.42 -74.52 -15.21
CA ILE A 326 83.14 -75.55 -14.43
C ILE A 326 83.11 -76.92 -15.13
N SER A 327 81.96 -77.28 -15.71
CA SER A 327 81.80 -78.55 -16.44
C SER A 327 82.66 -78.59 -17.71
N LEU A 328 82.74 -77.47 -18.43
CA LEU A 328 83.58 -77.31 -19.62
C LEU A 328 85.07 -77.40 -19.27
N ASP A 329 85.51 -76.78 -18.18
CA ASP A 329 86.89 -76.88 -17.69
C ASP A 329 87.28 -78.31 -17.33
N SER A 330 86.38 -79.05 -16.66
CA SER A 330 86.59 -80.47 -16.33
C SER A 330 86.73 -81.33 -17.58
N LEU A 331 85.82 -81.17 -18.57
CA LEU A 331 85.89 -81.88 -19.85
C LEU A 331 87.13 -81.49 -20.67
N SER A 332 87.57 -80.23 -20.59
CA SER A 332 88.81 -79.76 -21.23
C SER A 332 90.04 -80.47 -20.64
N LYS A 333 90.08 -80.61 -19.31
CA LYS A 333 91.14 -81.35 -18.60
C LYS A 333 91.15 -82.84 -18.99
N GLU A 334 90.00 -83.51 -18.94
CA GLU A 334 89.88 -84.92 -19.33
C GLU A 334 90.32 -85.15 -20.80
N ASN A 335 89.91 -84.27 -21.72
CA ASN A 335 90.37 -84.34 -23.12
C ASN A 335 91.89 -84.17 -23.27
N ASN A 336 92.55 -83.42 -22.39
CA ASN A 336 94.01 -83.29 -22.44
C ASN A 336 94.71 -84.51 -21.84
N GLU A 337 94.22 -85.06 -20.74
CA GLU A 337 94.71 -86.34 -20.17
C GLU A 337 94.56 -87.50 -21.18
N LEU A 338 93.43 -87.55 -21.91
CA LEU A 338 93.21 -88.53 -22.97
C LEU A 338 94.17 -88.33 -24.16
N LYS A 339 94.47 -87.09 -24.57
CA LYS A 339 95.49 -86.82 -25.61
C LYS A 339 96.88 -87.25 -25.18
N GLU A 340 97.28 -86.98 -23.94
CA GLU A 340 98.57 -87.42 -23.40
C GLU A 340 98.66 -88.96 -23.43
N LYS A 341 97.62 -89.65 -22.95
CA LYS A 341 97.56 -91.12 -22.99
C LYS A 341 97.55 -91.70 -24.41
N ILE A 342 96.95 -91.02 -25.38
CA ILE A 342 97.03 -91.40 -26.80
C ILE A 342 98.46 -91.23 -27.32
N ASN A 343 99.17 -90.16 -26.95
CA ASN A 343 100.57 -89.96 -27.34
C ASN A 343 101.50 -91.01 -26.71
N GLU A 344 101.27 -91.39 -25.44
CA GLU A 344 101.96 -92.50 -24.80
C GLU A 344 101.72 -93.82 -25.52
N LEU A 345 100.45 -94.16 -25.80
CA LEU A 345 100.09 -95.37 -26.53
C LEU A 345 100.68 -95.41 -27.94
N ASN A 346 100.66 -94.30 -28.67
CA ASN A 346 101.32 -94.19 -29.98
C ASN A 346 102.83 -94.42 -29.88
N SER A 347 103.48 -93.88 -28.84
CA SER A 347 104.92 -94.09 -28.59
C SER A 347 105.24 -95.56 -28.30
N ILE A 348 104.40 -96.24 -27.51
CA ILE A 348 104.50 -97.68 -27.24
C ILE A 348 104.26 -98.50 -28.52
N VAL A 349 103.29 -98.12 -29.35
CA VAL A 349 103.02 -98.77 -30.64
C VAL A 349 104.19 -98.59 -31.61
N ASP A 350 104.80 -97.41 -31.69
CA ASP A 350 106.01 -97.16 -32.48
C ASP A 350 107.20 -97.99 -31.99
N GLU A 351 107.37 -98.13 -30.67
CA GLU A 351 108.42 -98.95 -30.08
C GLU A 351 108.19 -100.45 -30.34
N LEU A 352 106.96 -100.95 -30.16
CA LEU A 352 106.59 -102.33 -30.51
C LEU A 352 106.74 -102.59 -32.02
N THR A 353 106.40 -101.61 -32.87
CA THR A 353 106.58 -101.72 -34.33
C THR A 353 108.07 -101.83 -34.70
N LYS A 354 108.94 -101.07 -34.02
CA LYS A 354 110.40 -101.25 -34.13
C LYS A 354 110.84 -102.63 -33.63
N GLN A 355 110.35 -103.08 -32.47
CA GLN A 355 110.69 -104.40 -31.92
C GLN A 355 110.28 -105.56 -32.85
N VAL A 356 109.10 -105.49 -33.47
CA VAL A 356 108.65 -106.46 -34.49
C VAL A 356 109.54 -106.39 -35.73
N SER A 357 109.92 -105.20 -36.17
CA SER A 357 110.85 -105.00 -37.29
C SER A 357 112.25 -105.59 -36.99
N THR A 358 112.71 -105.56 -35.73
CA THR A 358 113.97 -106.19 -35.31
C THR A 358 113.84 -107.68 -34.96
N SER A 359 112.63 -108.18 -34.70
CA SER A 359 112.36 -109.60 -34.38
C SER A 359 111.94 -110.44 -35.58
N ASN A 360 111.70 -109.80 -36.74
CA ASN A 360 111.43 -110.48 -38.01
C ASN A 360 112.50 -110.28 -39.11
N PRO A 361 113.81 -110.51 -38.87
CA PRO A 361 114.81 -110.61 -39.93
C PRO A 361 115.04 -112.09 -40.33
N GLN A 362 114.16 -112.68 -41.14
CA GLN A 362 114.56 -113.82 -41.98
C GLN A 362 113.70 -113.94 -43.26
N THR A 363 114.36 -114.39 -44.34
CA THR A 363 113.86 -114.61 -45.73
C THR A 363 113.53 -113.33 -46.51
N ASP A 364 114.08 -113.03 -47.71
CA ASP A 364 114.99 -113.73 -48.65
C ASP A 364 115.64 -112.69 -49.62
N GLN A 365 116.80 -112.85 -50.31
CA GLN A 365 118.02 -113.71 -50.19
C GLN A 365 119.15 -113.15 -51.15
N PRO A 366 120.37 -113.77 -51.34
CA PRO A 366 121.64 -113.07 -51.66
C PRO A 366 122.11 -113.21 -53.14
N PRO A 367 123.34 -112.78 -53.55
CA PRO A 367 124.65 -113.45 -53.28
C PRO A 367 125.79 -112.43 -52.95
N SER A 368 127.11 -112.65 -52.94
CA SER A 368 128.03 -113.79 -53.24
C SER A 368 129.41 -113.59 -52.54
N ASN A 369 130.22 -114.67 -52.48
CA ASN A 369 131.66 -114.78 -52.14
C ASN A 369 132.12 -114.56 -50.68
#